data_AF-A0A7S1HX70-F1
#
_entry.id   AF-A0A7S1HX70-F1
#
_cell.length_a   1.000
_cell.length_b   1.000
_cell.length_c   1.000
_cell.angle_alpha   90.00
_cell.angle_beta   90.00
_cell.angle_gamma   90.00
#
_symmetry.space_group_name_H-M   'P 1'
#
loop_
_entity.id
_entity.type
_entity.pdbx_description
1 polymer ?
#
loop_
_entity_poly.entity_id
_entity_poly.type
_entity_poly.pdbx_seq_one_letter_code
_entity_poly.pdbx_strand_id
1 'polypeptide(L)'
;AGAMQDECNVVLGRCVQLMVDHMGSLTNVLLNPGSLPVVEGPSYILDQPFGACRLITVELVALLIETQPGVYDALMAHNALKVCLDLFFQYDMNDMLHSSFSSAVPVALGHTQLCKHFFEDLHILDRIVEANRNLPALTGHLTLLSNAIVEAQSS
;
A
#
# COMPACT_ATOMS: atom_id res chain seq x y z
N ALA A 1 2.46 16.54 33.53
CA ALA A 1 2.15 15.44 32.60
C ALA A 1 1.23 15.91 31.46
N GLY A 2 0.05 16.49 31.75
CA GLY A 2 -0.91 16.93 30.72
C GLY A 2 -0.38 17.92 29.66
N ALA A 3 0.31 19.00 30.07
CA ALA A 3 0.79 20.02 29.12
C ALA A 3 1.80 19.50 28.06
N MET A 4 2.63 18.52 28.43
CA MET A 4 3.62 17.92 27.52
C MET A 4 2.97 16.91 26.54
N GLN A 5 1.89 16.25 26.97
CA GLN A 5 1.08 15.38 26.11
C GLN A 5 0.27 16.19 25.09
N ASP A 6 -0.28 17.34 25.50
CA ASP A 6 -1.00 18.23 24.60
C ASP A 6 -0.10 18.81 23.51
N GLU A 7 1.13 19.20 23.85
CA GLU A 7 2.11 19.68 22.87
C GLU A 7 2.51 18.58 21.87
N CYS A 8 2.72 17.35 22.34
CA CYS A 8 3.01 16.19 21.50
C CYS A 8 1.88 15.90 20.50
N ASN A 9 0.63 15.95 20.95
CA ASN A 9 -0.55 15.76 20.09
C ASN A 9 -0.67 16.84 19.01
N VAL A 10 -0.35 18.09 19.35
CA VAL A 10 -0.34 19.21 18.38
C VAL A 10 0.74 18.98 17.31
N VAL A 11 1.94 18.57 17.72
CA VAL A 11 3.02 18.25 16.77
C VAL A 11 2.64 17.09 15.87
N LEU A 12 2.10 16.01 16.44
CA LEU A 12 1.63 14.85 15.68
C LEU A 12 0.56 15.25 14.65
N GLY A 13 -0.44 16.05 15.06
CA GLY A 13 -1.48 16.54 14.15
C GLY A 13 -0.92 17.34 12.98
N ARG A 14 0.11 18.17 13.20
CA ARG A 14 0.81 18.89 12.13
C ARG A 14 1.58 17.95 11.20
N CYS A 15 2.25 16.94 11.75
CA CYS A 15 2.95 15.94 10.93
C CYS A 15 1.97 15.17 10.02
N VAL A 16 0.83 14.75 10.56
CA VAL A 16 -0.22 14.08 9.79
C VAL A 16 -0.76 15.00 8.69
N GLN A 17 -1.01 16.28 9.01
CA GLN A 17 -1.47 17.24 8.00
C GLN A 17 -0.45 17.42 6.87
N LEU A 18 0.85 17.51 7.19
CA LEU A 18 1.89 17.58 6.16
C LEU A 18 1.93 16.33 5.28
N MET A 19 1.69 15.15 5.85
CA MET A 19 1.60 13.90 5.08
C MET A 19 0.38 13.89 4.14
N VAL A 20 -0.76 14.42 4.59
CA VAL A 20 -1.96 14.62 3.77
C VAL A 20 -1.66 15.58 2.61
N ASP A 21 -1.09 16.74 2.91
CA ASP A 21 -0.81 17.80 1.91
C ASP A 21 0.19 17.33 0.84
N HIS A 22 1.10 16.41 1.20
CA HIS A 22 2.11 15.85 0.30
C HIS A 22 1.80 14.44 -0.22
N MET A 23 0.59 13.92 -0.01
CA MET A 23 0.22 12.57 -0.43
C MET A 23 0.35 12.36 -1.95
N GLY A 24 0.03 13.38 -2.74
CA GLY A 24 0.25 13.37 -4.19
C GLY A 24 1.73 13.21 -4.56
N SER A 25 2.64 13.85 -3.82
CA SER A 25 4.09 13.70 -4.02
C SER A 25 4.58 12.30 -3.67
N LEU A 26 4.08 11.71 -2.57
CA LEU A 26 4.38 10.32 -2.22
C LEU A 26 3.91 9.36 -3.32
N THR A 27 2.69 9.56 -3.82
CA THR A 27 2.17 8.77 -4.93
C THR A 27 3.00 8.93 -6.19
N ASN A 28 3.54 10.14 -6.45
CA ASN A 28 4.43 10.37 -7.58
C ASN A 28 5.77 9.63 -7.45
N VAL A 29 6.31 9.42 -6.24
CA VAL A 29 7.51 8.59 -6.02
C VAL A 29 7.24 7.13 -6.42
N LEU A 30 6.03 6.63 -6.12
CA LEU A 30 5.60 5.29 -6.53
C LEU A 30 5.47 5.18 -8.05
N LEU A 31 4.92 6.19 -8.72
CA LEU A 31 4.76 6.18 -10.18
C LEU A 31 6.09 6.37 -10.91
N ASN A 32 6.93 7.30 -10.43
CA ASN A 32 8.11 7.80 -11.12
C ASN A 32 9.37 7.71 -10.22
N PRO A 33 9.97 6.52 -10.06
CA PRO A 33 11.07 6.26 -9.13
C PRO A 33 12.42 6.84 -9.58
N GLY A 34 12.45 7.56 -10.71
CA GLY A 34 13.67 7.95 -11.40
C GLY A 34 14.25 6.80 -12.23
N SER A 35 15.37 7.09 -12.92
CA SER A 35 16.05 6.09 -13.74
C SER A 35 16.93 5.22 -12.84
N LEU A 36 16.52 3.98 -12.62
CA LEU A 36 17.37 2.94 -12.04
C LEU A 36 17.99 2.10 -13.16
N PRO A 37 19.23 1.60 -12.99
CA PRO A 37 19.85 0.72 -13.98
C PRO A 37 19.03 -0.57 -14.12
N VAL A 38 18.95 -1.09 -15.35
CA VAL A 38 18.34 -2.39 -15.65
C VAL A 38 19.06 -3.46 -14.84
N VAL A 39 18.30 -4.34 -14.20
CA VAL A 39 18.84 -5.50 -13.47
C VAL A 39 18.56 -6.75 -14.27
N GLU A 40 19.61 -7.42 -14.72
CA GLU A 40 19.52 -8.65 -15.49
C GLU A 40 19.97 -9.85 -14.65
N GLY A 41 19.16 -10.91 -14.67
CA GLY A 41 19.50 -12.21 -14.11
C GLY A 41 19.42 -13.30 -15.18
N PRO A 42 19.83 -14.54 -14.86
CA PRO A 42 19.89 -15.65 -15.83
C PRO A 42 18.56 -15.95 -16.54
N SER A 43 17.43 -15.60 -15.92
CA SER A 43 16.09 -15.86 -16.43
C SER A 43 15.16 -14.64 -16.39
N TYR A 44 15.69 -13.43 -16.15
CA TYR A 44 14.87 -12.24 -16.02
C TYR A 44 15.61 -10.96 -16.42
N ILE A 45 14.85 -9.96 -16.88
CA ILE A 45 15.32 -8.59 -17.09
C ILE A 45 14.31 -7.69 -16.38
N LEU A 46 14.77 -6.93 -15.38
CA LEU A 46 13.99 -5.92 -14.69
C LEU A 46 14.37 -4.56 -15.26
N ASP A 47 13.65 -4.16 -16.31
CA ASP A 47 13.62 -2.77 -16.76
C ASP A 47 12.78 -1.95 -15.77
N GLN A 48 13.37 -0.92 -15.17
CA GLN A 48 12.87 -0.22 -13.97
C GLN A 48 12.65 -1.14 -12.76
N PRO A 49 13.73 -1.58 -12.07
CA PRO A 49 13.59 -2.31 -10.82
C PRO A 49 12.81 -1.49 -9.78
N PHE A 50 12.17 -2.17 -8.83
CA PHE A 50 11.31 -1.53 -7.85
C PHE A 50 12.05 -0.45 -7.02
N GLY A 51 13.26 -0.78 -6.56
CA GLY A 51 14.16 0.16 -5.89
C GLY A 51 13.73 0.54 -4.46
N ALA A 52 14.68 1.13 -3.73
CA ALA A 52 14.48 1.48 -2.32
C ALA A 52 13.46 2.62 -2.12
N CYS A 53 13.42 3.61 -3.02
CA CYS A 53 12.50 4.74 -2.89
C CYS A 53 11.04 4.31 -2.95
N ARG A 54 10.66 3.41 -3.88
CA ARG A 54 9.30 2.88 -3.92
C ARG A 54 9.00 2.04 -2.68
N LEU A 55 9.95 1.20 -2.26
CA LEU A 55 9.76 0.34 -1.09
C LEU A 55 9.51 1.12 0.19
N ILE A 56 10.38 2.08 0.51
CA ILE A 56 10.21 2.95 1.69
C ILE A 56 8.88 3.72 1.60
N THR A 57 8.46 4.13 0.39
CA THR A 57 7.18 4.83 0.21
C THR A 57 6.00 3.90 0.45
N VAL A 58 6.05 2.63 -0.01
CA VAL A 58 5.01 1.64 0.30
C VAL A 58 4.96 1.34 1.78
N GLU A 59 6.11 1.16 2.44
CA GLU A 59 6.20 0.96 3.89
C GLU A 59 5.59 2.14 4.66
N LEU A 60 5.85 3.38 4.22
CA LEU A 60 5.23 4.56 4.79
C LEU A 60 3.70 4.54 4.58
N VAL A 61 3.21 4.21 3.39
CA VAL A 61 1.76 4.10 3.13
C VAL A 61 1.13 3.02 4.01
N ALA A 62 1.75 1.85 4.14
CA ALA A 62 1.30 0.78 5.01
C ALA A 62 1.21 1.25 6.47
N LEU A 63 2.25 1.90 6.98
CA LEU A 63 2.27 2.45 8.33
C LEU A 63 1.19 3.52 8.55
N LEU A 64 0.93 4.36 7.54
CA LEU A 64 -0.13 5.37 7.60
C LEU A 64 -1.52 4.75 7.66
N ILE A 65 -1.76 3.68 6.89
CA ILE A 65 -3.00 2.90 6.96
C ILE A 65 -3.19 2.35 8.38
N GLU A 66 -2.14 1.74 8.93
CA GLU A 66 -2.19 1.06 10.23
C GLU A 66 -2.38 2.02 11.42
N THR A 67 -1.87 3.27 11.31
CA THR A 67 -1.74 4.15 12.48
C THR A 67 -2.52 5.46 12.41
N GLN A 68 -2.90 5.95 11.21
CA GLN A 68 -3.45 7.29 11.04
C GLN A 68 -4.74 7.31 10.19
N PRO A 69 -5.93 7.08 10.78
CA PRO A 69 -7.20 7.15 10.06
C PRO A 69 -7.48 8.49 9.37
N GLY A 70 -6.89 9.57 9.87
CA GLY A 70 -7.03 10.92 9.29
C GLY A 70 -6.43 11.08 7.89
N VAL A 71 -5.66 10.11 7.40
CA VAL A 71 -5.03 10.19 6.06
C VAL A 71 -5.79 9.43 4.97
N TYR A 72 -6.86 8.71 5.31
CA TYR A 72 -7.52 7.79 4.38
C TYR A 72 -8.15 8.50 3.18
N ASP A 73 -8.80 9.64 3.40
CA ASP A 73 -9.34 10.47 2.31
C ASP A 73 -8.24 10.91 1.34
N ALA A 74 -7.07 11.29 1.86
CA ALA A 74 -5.93 11.69 1.02
C ALA A 74 -5.36 10.50 0.23
N LEU A 75 -5.25 9.33 0.86
CA LEU A 75 -4.81 8.09 0.20
C LEU A 75 -5.72 7.74 -0.99
N MET A 76 -7.04 7.86 -0.81
CA MET A 76 -8.03 7.61 -1.87
C MET A 76 -7.98 8.70 -2.94
N ALA A 77 -8.00 9.98 -2.54
CA ALA A 77 -8.02 11.13 -3.45
C ALA A 77 -6.79 11.19 -4.37
N HIS A 78 -5.63 10.73 -3.90
CA HIS A 78 -4.39 10.69 -4.67
C HIS A 78 -4.08 9.32 -5.29
N ASN A 79 -5.00 8.35 -5.22
CA ASN A 79 -4.83 6.99 -5.76
C ASN A 79 -3.61 6.23 -5.19
N ALA A 80 -3.14 6.56 -3.99
CA ALA A 80 -1.98 5.93 -3.38
C ALA A 80 -2.18 4.41 -3.23
N LEU A 81 -3.37 4.01 -2.75
CA LEU A 81 -3.72 2.60 -2.58
C LEU A 81 -3.79 1.85 -3.90
N LYS A 82 -4.37 2.48 -4.93
CA LYS A 82 -4.41 1.92 -6.28
C LYS A 82 -3.00 1.67 -6.80
N VAL A 83 -2.10 2.64 -6.67
CA VAL A 83 -0.72 2.52 -7.16
C VAL A 83 0.05 1.45 -6.38
N CYS A 84 -0.08 1.40 -5.05
CA CYS A 84 0.52 0.33 -4.25
C CYS A 84 0.02 -1.06 -4.70
N LEU A 85 -1.28 -1.19 -4.93
CA LEU A 85 -1.88 -2.44 -5.38
C LEU A 85 -1.45 -2.80 -6.82
N ASP A 86 -1.33 -1.82 -7.71
CA ASP A 86 -0.79 -2.02 -9.06
C ASP A 86 0.65 -2.52 -9.02
N LEU A 87 1.49 -1.91 -8.18
CA LEU A 87 2.87 -2.33 -7.97
C LEU A 87 2.94 -3.73 -7.35
N PHE A 88 2.06 -4.06 -6.40
CA PHE A 88 1.96 -5.39 -5.81
C PHE A 88 1.79 -6.44 -6.92
N PHE A 89 0.82 -6.29 -7.83
CA PHE A 89 0.65 -7.29 -8.89
C PHE A 89 1.72 -7.21 -9.99
N GLN A 90 2.31 -6.03 -10.23
CA GLN A 90 3.36 -5.86 -11.25
C GLN A 90 4.70 -6.50 -10.84
N TYR A 91 5.07 -6.41 -9.56
CA TYR A 91 6.34 -6.92 -9.03
C TYR A 91 6.09 -8.20 -8.21
N ASP A 92 5.59 -9.22 -8.89
CA ASP A 92 5.18 -10.51 -8.30
C ASP A 92 6.31 -11.24 -7.53
N MET A 93 7.57 -10.98 -7.87
CA MET A 93 8.76 -11.55 -7.21
C MET A 93 9.37 -10.67 -6.10
N ASN A 94 8.73 -9.58 -5.68
CA ASN A 94 9.26 -8.68 -4.65
C ASN A 94 8.65 -8.96 -3.26
N ASP A 95 9.27 -9.88 -2.51
CA ASP A 95 8.79 -10.31 -1.18
C ASP A 95 8.64 -9.16 -0.17
N MET A 96 9.53 -8.16 -0.21
CA MET A 96 9.47 -7.02 0.71
C MET A 96 8.23 -6.16 0.44
N LEU A 97 7.93 -5.87 -0.82
CA LEU A 97 6.72 -5.17 -1.23
C LEU A 97 5.47 -5.91 -0.75
N HIS A 98 5.40 -7.22 -1.01
CA HIS A 98 4.24 -8.01 -0.65
C HIS A 98 4.03 -8.09 0.85
N SER A 99 5.10 -8.29 1.61
CA SER A 99 5.06 -8.33 3.08
C SER A 99 4.55 -7.00 3.65
N SER A 100 5.16 -5.88 3.24
CA SER A 100 4.81 -4.55 3.76
C SER A 100 3.40 -4.12 3.38
N PHE A 101 2.93 -4.42 2.17
CA PHE A 101 1.58 -4.04 1.78
C PHE A 101 0.52 -4.97 2.41
N SER A 102 0.80 -6.28 2.49
CA SER A 102 -0.16 -7.25 3.04
C SER A 102 -0.43 -7.05 4.53
N SER A 103 0.52 -6.52 5.31
CA SER A 103 0.31 -6.23 6.74
C SER A 103 -0.76 -5.15 6.96
N ALA A 104 -0.85 -4.18 6.06
CA ALA A 104 -1.78 -3.06 6.17
C ALA A 104 -3.19 -3.38 5.66
N VAL A 105 -3.36 -4.39 4.80
CA VAL A 105 -4.66 -4.73 4.20
C VAL A 105 -5.73 -5.09 5.25
N PRO A 106 -5.48 -5.97 6.25
CA PRO A 106 -6.47 -6.25 7.28
C PRO A 106 -6.99 -4.99 7.99
N VAL A 107 -6.08 -4.05 8.31
CA VAL A 107 -6.46 -2.79 8.96
C VAL A 107 -7.30 -1.93 8.01
N ALA A 108 -6.88 -1.80 6.74
CA ALA A 108 -7.65 -1.07 5.73
C ALA A 108 -9.07 -1.63 5.59
N LEU A 109 -9.22 -2.95 5.52
CA LEU A 109 -10.52 -3.60 5.36
C LEU A 109 -11.40 -3.51 6.62
N GLY A 110 -10.80 -3.30 7.80
CA GLY A 110 -11.53 -2.99 9.04
C GLY A 110 -12.17 -1.58 9.06
N HIS A 111 -11.80 -0.70 8.12
CA HIS A 111 -12.36 0.64 8.02
C HIS A 111 -13.32 0.77 6.85
N THR A 112 -14.59 1.12 7.12
CA THR A 112 -15.69 1.13 6.13
C THR A 112 -15.35 1.89 4.84
N GLN A 113 -14.71 3.05 4.93
CA GLN A 113 -14.35 3.86 3.76
C GLN A 113 -13.30 3.18 2.87
N LEU A 114 -12.25 2.62 3.48
CA LEU A 114 -11.18 1.94 2.75
C LEU A 114 -11.65 0.59 2.23
N CYS A 115 -12.40 -0.16 3.04
CA CYS A 115 -13.06 -1.39 2.64
C CYS A 115 -13.88 -1.17 1.36
N LYS A 116 -14.78 -0.18 1.37
CA LYS A 116 -15.57 0.20 0.20
C LYS A 116 -14.68 0.53 -1.00
N HIS A 117 -13.65 1.34 -0.81
CA HIS A 117 -12.70 1.70 -1.87
C HIS A 117 -12.00 0.47 -2.47
N PHE A 118 -11.54 -0.48 -1.64
CA PHE A 118 -10.90 -1.71 -2.10
C PHE A 118 -11.82 -2.58 -2.97
N PHE A 119 -13.10 -2.72 -2.58
CA PHE A 119 -14.06 -3.56 -3.32
C PHE A 119 -14.64 -2.85 -4.54
N GLU A 120 -15.07 -1.61 -4.40
CA GLU A 120 -15.83 -0.88 -5.44
C GLU A 120 -14.91 -0.16 -6.44
N ASP A 121 -13.88 0.52 -5.96
CA ASP A 121 -13.03 1.36 -6.82
C ASP A 121 -11.78 0.62 -7.30
N LEU A 122 -11.19 -0.23 -6.45
CA LEU A 122 -9.96 -0.96 -6.76
C LEU A 122 -10.20 -2.38 -7.30
N HIS A 123 -11.46 -2.85 -7.26
CA HIS A 123 -11.88 -4.18 -7.73
C HIS A 123 -10.98 -5.32 -7.23
N ILE A 124 -10.62 -5.30 -5.94
CA ILE A 124 -9.62 -6.23 -5.38
C ILE A 124 -9.92 -7.71 -5.64
N LEU A 125 -11.21 -8.11 -5.62
CA LEU A 125 -11.62 -9.49 -5.86
C LEU A 125 -11.27 -9.96 -7.27
N ASP A 126 -11.59 -9.17 -8.29
CA ASP A 126 -11.30 -9.49 -9.69
C ASP A 126 -9.79 -9.60 -9.90
N ARG A 127 -9.03 -8.70 -9.27
CA ARG A 127 -7.56 -8.71 -9.33
C ARG A 127 -6.94 -9.94 -8.68
N ILE A 128 -7.44 -10.36 -7.51
CA ILE A 128 -6.98 -11.59 -6.84
C ILE A 128 -7.29 -12.80 -7.72
N VAL A 129 -8.50 -12.90 -8.27
CA VAL A 129 -8.90 -14.02 -9.13
C VAL A 129 -8.01 -14.10 -10.37
N GLU A 130 -7.72 -12.96 -11.01
CA GLU A 130 -6.87 -12.91 -12.18
C GLU A 130 -5.40 -13.23 -11.85
N ALA A 131 -4.88 -12.66 -10.76
CA ALA A 131 -3.52 -12.95 -10.30
C ALA A 131 -3.34 -14.42 -9.92
N ASN A 132 -4.33 -15.05 -9.29
CA ASN A 132 -4.25 -16.48 -8.94
C ASN A 132 -4.16 -17.40 -10.17
N ARG A 133 -4.64 -16.95 -11.33
CA ARG A 133 -4.52 -17.70 -12.60
C ARG A 133 -3.17 -17.49 -13.27
N ASN A 134 -2.64 -16.27 -13.21
CA ASN A 134 -1.51 -15.85 -14.05
C ASN A 134 -0.18 -15.72 -13.29
N LEU A 135 -0.21 -15.54 -11.97
CA LEU A 135 0.94 -15.18 -11.14
C LEU A 135 1.14 -16.22 -10.01
N PRO A 136 1.64 -17.42 -10.32
CA PRO A 136 1.80 -18.49 -9.34
C PRO A 136 2.73 -18.11 -8.18
N ALA A 137 3.69 -17.20 -8.40
CA ALA A 137 4.57 -16.67 -7.37
C ALA A 137 3.81 -15.95 -6.24
N LEU A 138 2.63 -15.38 -6.53
CA LEU A 138 1.84 -14.65 -5.53
C LEU A 138 0.90 -15.53 -4.71
N THR A 139 0.73 -16.80 -5.03
CA THR A 139 -0.31 -17.67 -4.44
C THR A 139 -0.38 -17.60 -2.90
N GLY A 140 0.78 -17.60 -2.23
CA GLY A 140 0.84 -17.46 -0.77
C GLY A 140 0.30 -16.11 -0.28
N HIS A 141 0.75 -15.01 -0.89
CA HIS A 141 0.30 -13.65 -0.56
C HIS A 141 -1.20 -13.45 -0.89
N LEU A 142 -1.68 -13.98 -2.01
CA LEU A 142 -3.11 -13.91 -2.38
C LEU A 142 -3.99 -14.67 -1.39
N THR A 143 -3.51 -15.77 -0.83
CA THR A 143 -4.23 -16.51 0.22
C THR A 143 -4.37 -15.66 1.48
N LEU A 144 -3.31 -14.97 1.90
CA LEU A 144 -3.35 -14.06 3.05
C LEU A 144 -4.32 -12.89 2.81
N LEU A 145 -4.28 -12.27 1.63
CA LEU A 145 -5.21 -11.22 1.25
C LEU A 145 -6.67 -11.72 1.22
N SER A 146 -6.90 -12.92 0.70
CA SER A 146 -8.23 -13.53 0.67
C SER A 146 -8.78 -13.80 2.06
N ASN A 147 -7.94 -14.27 2.98
CA ASN A 147 -8.34 -14.49 4.38
C ASN A 147 -8.70 -13.16 5.07
N ALA A 148 -7.87 -12.12 4.89
CA ALA A 148 -8.13 -10.79 5.43
C ALA A 148 -9.48 -10.22 4.93
N ILE A 149 -9.80 -10.46 3.65
CA ILE A 149 -11.10 -10.10 3.07
C ILE A 149 -12.26 -10.83 3.77
N VAL A 150 -12.15 -12.14 3.96
CA VAL A 150 -13.20 -12.94 4.60
C VAL A 150 -13.41 -12.50 6.06
N GLU A 151 -12.34 -12.23 6.79
CA GLU A 151 -12.38 -11.77 8.18
C GLU A 151 -13.07 -10.39 8.31
N ALA A 152 -12.75 -9.47 7.41
CA ALA A 152 -13.36 -8.13 7.39
C ALA A 152 -14.87 -8.16 7.06
N GLN A 153 -15.35 -9.16 6.31
CA GLN A 153 -16.79 -9.33 6.03
C GLN A 153 -17.55 -10.01 7.18
N SER A 154 -16.83 -10.66 8.11
CA SER A 154 -17.42 -11.41 9.22
C SER A 154 -17.57 -10.58 10.50
N SER A 155 -17.10 -9.32 10.49
CA SER A 155 -17.06 -8.39 11.63
C SER A 155 -18.07 -7.27 11.46
#